data_AF-A0A084GXJ3-F1
#
_entry.id   AF-A0A084GXJ3-F1
#
_cell.length_a   1.000
_cell.length_b   1.000
_cell.length_c   1.000
_cell.angle_alpha   90.00
_cell.angle_beta   90.00
_cell.angle_gamma   90.00
#
_symmetry.space_group_name_H-M   'P 1'
#
loop_
_entity.id
_entity.type
_entity.pdbx_description
1 polymer ?
#
loop_
_entity_poly.entity_id
_entity_poly.type
_entity_poly.pdbx_seq_one_letter_code
_entity_poly.pdbx_strand_id
1 'polypeptide(L)'
;MALNVMTAKDVTKKVFDKQPLFILDVRNESDFQDWKIEGENFSYLNIPYFDLLDGVEEILDQIPADCDVLVVCAKEGSSIMVGEMLADEGLSVSYLKGGMKAWSEHLEPVKVGDLKNGGEVYQFVRIGKGCLSYMVISDGEAAIIDSTRMTDLYLEFAKEKGAAIEHVFDTHLHADHISGGRIIAEKTGAAYWLPPKDAGEVTFDYNALESGTDVTIGSTTINIHALYSPGHTIGSTSFVVDEKFLLSGDILFIDSIGRPDLAGMAEDWVGDLRESLYKRYKELSEDLLVLPAHFMIIDELNDDGSVSEKLGVLFEKNHGLNIEDENEFRKLVTENLPPQPNAYQEIRETNMGKITPDEEQQREMEIGPNRCAVR
;
A
#
# COMPACT_ATOMS: atom_id res chain seq x y z
N MET A 1 30.06 21.83 -2.81
CA MET A 1 28.77 22.28 -3.39
C MET A 1 27.74 22.31 -2.25
N ALA A 2 26.43 22.40 -2.50
CA ALA A 2 25.42 22.48 -1.44
C ALA A 2 24.79 21.10 -1.17
N LEU A 3 24.55 20.78 0.11
CA LEU A 3 23.67 19.70 0.53
C LEU A 3 22.21 20.18 0.42
N ASN A 4 21.41 19.49 -0.38
CA ASN A 4 20.00 19.81 -0.59
C ASN A 4 19.09 18.85 0.17
N VAL A 5 17.81 19.18 0.22
CA VAL A 5 16.78 18.35 0.86
C VAL A 5 15.85 17.82 -0.23
N MET A 6 15.62 16.51 -0.26
CA MET A 6 14.51 15.90 -1.00
C MET A 6 13.49 15.35 -0.01
N THR A 7 12.21 15.56 -0.27
CA THR A 7 11.12 14.95 0.49
C THR A 7 10.71 13.61 -0.13
N ALA A 8 9.97 12.79 0.62
CA ALA A 8 9.41 11.56 0.08
C ALA A 8 8.55 11.83 -1.17
N LYS A 9 7.77 12.93 -1.18
CA LYS A 9 7.02 13.40 -2.34
C LYS A 9 7.90 13.66 -3.57
N ASP A 10 9.05 14.31 -3.39
CA ASP A 10 9.98 14.58 -4.50
C ASP A 10 10.53 13.29 -5.09
N VAL A 11 10.84 12.31 -4.23
CA VAL A 11 11.30 10.98 -4.66
C VAL A 11 10.18 10.20 -5.35
N THR A 12 8.96 10.21 -4.82
CA THR A 12 7.79 9.57 -5.46
C THR A 12 7.55 10.13 -6.85
N LYS A 13 7.66 11.45 -7.02
CA LYS A 13 7.57 12.07 -8.33
C LYS A 13 8.64 11.56 -9.29
N LYS A 14 9.89 11.38 -8.83
CA LYS A 14 10.94 10.78 -9.66
C LYS A 14 10.61 9.34 -10.08
N VAL A 15 9.99 8.57 -9.19
CA VAL A 15 9.54 7.21 -9.51
C VAL A 15 8.44 7.26 -10.59
N PHE A 16 7.40 8.06 -10.41
CA PHE A 16 6.28 8.18 -11.36
C PHE A 16 6.73 8.73 -12.72
N ASP A 17 7.57 9.77 -12.72
CA ASP A 17 8.10 10.40 -13.94
C ASP A 17 9.24 9.57 -14.58
N LYS A 18 9.59 8.40 -14.01
CA LYS A 18 10.69 7.53 -14.45
C LYS A 18 12.02 8.29 -14.60
N GLN A 19 12.27 9.27 -13.72
CA GLN A 19 13.49 10.07 -13.76
C GLN A 19 14.68 9.28 -13.21
N PRO A 20 15.91 9.51 -13.72
CA PRO A 20 17.09 8.91 -13.15
C PRO A 20 17.38 9.46 -11.75
N LEU A 21 17.79 8.57 -10.84
CA LEU A 21 18.24 8.92 -9.50
C LEU A 21 19.33 7.93 -9.06
N PHE A 22 20.44 8.44 -8.55
CA PHE A 22 21.43 7.62 -7.86
C PHE A 22 21.21 7.69 -6.36
N ILE A 23 21.11 6.54 -5.70
CA ILE A 23 20.89 6.44 -4.26
C ILE A 23 22.13 5.86 -3.59
N LEU A 24 22.77 6.66 -2.72
CA LEU A 24 23.75 6.19 -1.75
C LEU A 24 23.00 5.82 -0.45
N ASP A 25 22.74 4.54 -0.25
CA ASP A 25 22.11 4.04 0.98
C ASP A 25 23.17 3.75 2.03
N VAL A 26 23.14 4.48 3.15
CA VAL A 26 24.13 4.36 4.23
C VAL A 26 23.63 3.53 5.41
N ARG A 27 22.53 2.79 5.24
CA ARG A 27 22.08 1.78 6.21
C ARG A 27 22.95 0.53 6.15
N ASN A 28 22.75 -0.35 7.14
CA ASN A 28 23.38 -1.67 7.14
C ASN A 28 22.98 -2.46 5.89
N GLU A 29 23.88 -3.31 5.40
CA GLU A 29 23.63 -4.15 4.23
C GLU A 29 22.34 -4.98 4.37
N SER A 30 22.08 -5.54 5.56
CA SER A 30 20.86 -6.31 5.82
C SER A 30 19.59 -5.49 5.61
N ASP A 31 19.58 -4.23 6.05
CA ASP A 31 18.40 -3.36 5.97
C ASP A 31 18.16 -2.91 4.53
N PHE A 32 19.23 -2.66 3.77
CA PHE A 32 19.16 -2.33 2.35
C PHE A 32 18.72 -3.51 1.49
N GLN A 33 19.20 -4.72 1.79
CA GLN A 33 18.80 -5.95 1.07
C GLN A 33 17.38 -6.39 1.41
N ASP A 34 16.90 -6.15 2.64
CA ASP A 34 15.51 -6.45 3.01
C ASP A 34 14.53 -5.50 2.28
N TRP A 35 14.85 -4.20 2.19
CA TRP A 35 14.07 -3.26 1.40
C TRP A 35 14.82 -1.95 1.12
N LYS A 36 14.47 -1.31 0.00
CA LYS A 36 15.05 -0.04 -0.45
C LYS A 36 14.02 0.78 -1.23
N ILE A 37 14.36 2.03 -1.51
CA ILE A 37 13.60 2.86 -2.45
C ILE A 37 13.82 2.28 -3.84
N GLU A 38 12.75 2.02 -4.59
CA GLU A 38 12.82 1.43 -5.93
C GLU A 38 12.22 2.38 -6.98
N GLY A 39 12.78 2.32 -8.19
CA GLY A 39 12.34 3.09 -9.34
C GLY A 39 13.01 2.55 -10.61
N GLU A 40 12.33 2.66 -11.75
CA GLU A 40 12.75 2.06 -13.03
C GLU A 40 14.16 2.49 -13.46
N ASN A 41 14.47 3.79 -13.29
CA ASN A 41 15.75 4.38 -13.71
C ASN A 41 16.67 4.71 -12.52
N PHE A 42 16.54 3.98 -11.42
CA PHE A 42 17.34 4.22 -10.23
C PHE A 42 18.59 3.33 -10.21
N SER A 43 19.68 3.86 -9.67
CA SER A 43 20.95 3.15 -9.45
C SER A 43 21.39 3.31 -8.01
N TYR A 44 22.17 2.35 -7.50
CA TYR A 44 22.39 2.21 -6.06
C TYR A 44 23.85 1.94 -5.74
N LEU A 45 24.28 2.52 -4.62
CA LEU A 45 25.47 2.11 -3.89
C LEU A 45 25.07 1.99 -2.42
N ASN A 46 25.37 0.86 -1.79
CA ASN A 46 25.12 0.67 -0.36
C ASN A 46 26.46 0.55 0.37
N ILE A 47 26.74 1.51 1.24
CA ILE A 47 27.93 1.56 2.08
C ILE A 47 27.49 2.05 3.46
N PRO A 48 27.51 1.20 4.50
CA PRO A 48 27.09 1.59 5.83
C PRO A 48 27.84 2.83 6.34
N TYR A 49 27.12 3.75 6.98
CA TYR A 49 27.69 5.05 7.38
C TYR A 49 28.92 4.93 8.30
N PHE A 50 29.04 3.84 9.06
CA PHE A 50 30.17 3.64 9.97
C PHE A 50 31.48 3.35 9.22
N ASP A 51 31.40 2.89 7.97
CA ASP A 51 32.56 2.69 7.10
C ASP A 51 33.02 4.01 6.44
N LEU A 52 32.21 5.08 6.53
CA LEU A 52 32.46 6.40 5.96
C LEU A 52 32.85 7.45 7.02
N LEU A 53 33.06 7.05 8.28
CA LEU A 53 33.35 7.99 9.37
C LEU A 53 34.69 8.70 9.22
N ASP A 54 35.67 8.04 8.60
CA ASP A 54 37.02 8.58 8.39
C ASP A 54 37.14 9.40 7.09
N GLY A 55 36.10 9.42 6.24
CA GLY A 55 36.08 10.12 4.96
C GLY A 55 35.24 9.43 3.89
N VAL A 56 35.04 10.11 2.75
CA VAL A 56 34.24 9.63 1.60
C VAL A 56 35.06 9.53 0.31
N GLU A 57 36.38 9.76 0.38
CA GLU A 57 37.28 9.87 -0.76
C GLU A 57 37.35 8.59 -1.59
N GLU A 58 37.20 7.42 -0.95
CA GLU A 58 37.24 6.10 -1.59
C GLU A 58 36.01 5.77 -2.44
N ILE A 59 34.94 6.56 -2.32
CA ILE A 59 33.65 6.31 -2.99
C ILE A 59 33.30 7.37 -4.03
N LEU A 60 34.09 8.44 -4.15
CA LEU A 60 33.82 9.57 -5.04
C LEU A 60 33.73 9.16 -6.51
N ASP A 61 34.54 8.18 -6.94
CA ASP A 61 34.57 7.69 -8.32
C ASP A 61 33.39 6.76 -8.66
N GLN A 62 32.66 6.29 -7.65
CA GLN A 62 31.47 5.45 -7.79
C GLN A 62 30.18 6.29 -7.86
N ILE A 63 30.23 7.58 -7.52
CA ILE A 63 29.07 8.47 -7.53
C ILE A 63 28.98 9.18 -8.89
N PRO A 64 27.88 9.02 -9.64
CA PRO A 64 27.72 9.66 -10.94
C PRO A 64 27.58 11.17 -10.81
N ALA A 65 28.05 11.89 -11.84
CA ALA A 65 27.96 13.35 -11.94
C ALA A 65 26.83 13.82 -12.88
N ASP A 66 26.17 12.90 -13.58
CA ASP A 66 25.19 13.18 -14.65
C ASP A 66 23.73 12.97 -14.21
N CYS A 67 23.49 12.59 -12.96
CA CYS A 67 22.15 12.48 -12.39
C CYS A 67 22.08 13.00 -10.95
N ASP A 68 20.86 13.14 -10.43
CA ASP A 68 20.66 13.55 -9.04
C ASP A 68 21.15 12.45 -8.09
N VAL A 69 21.81 12.87 -7.01
CA VAL A 69 22.34 11.97 -5.96
C VAL A 69 21.54 12.17 -4.68
N LEU A 70 20.99 11.07 -4.14
CA LEU A 70 20.25 11.03 -2.88
C LEU A 70 20.98 10.13 -1.87
N VAL A 71 21.34 10.67 -0.72
CA VAL A 71 21.87 9.93 0.42
C VAL A 71 20.73 9.54 1.35
N VAL A 72 20.63 8.26 1.70
CA VAL A 72 19.50 7.70 2.45
C VAL A 72 19.97 6.99 3.71
N CYS A 73 19.31 7.24 4.83
CA CYS A 73 19.43 6.41 6.04
C CYS A 73 18.06 6.23 6.71
N ALA A 74 18.00 5.58 7.87
CA ALA A 74 16.74 5.26 8.55
C ALA A 74 15.92 6.51 8.97
N LYS A 75 16.53 7.51 9.62
CA LYS A 75 15.84 8.70 10.15
C LYS A 75 16.29 10.04 9.53
N GLU A 76 17.37 10.06 8.74
CA GLU A 76 18.07 11.20 8.09
C GLU A 76 19.45 11.59 8.69
N GLY A 77 19.72 11.32 9.96
CA GLY A 77 20.94 11.82 10.65
C GLY A 77 22.25 11.39 9.97
N SER A 78 22.45 10.09 9.74
CA SER A 78 23.65 9.59 9.05
C SER A 78 23.73 10.04 7.59
N SER A 79 22.60 10.20 6.90
CA SER A 79 22.61 10.69 5.52
C SER A 79 22.95 12.18 5.42
N ILE A 80 22.59 12.99 6.42
CA ILE A 80 23.04 14.38 6.50
C ILE A 80 24.56 14.41 6.69
N MET A 81 25.08 13.66 7.66
CA MET A 81 26.54 13.58 7.93
C MET A 81 27.33 13.20 6.67
N VAL A 82 26.97 12.10 6.02
CA VAL A 82 27.65 11.64 4.79
C VAL A 82 27.41 12.62 3.64
N GLY A 83 26.20 13.18 3.53
CA GLY A 83 25.89 14.20 2.52
C GLY A 83 26.73 15.48 2.65
N GLU A 84 27.01 15.92 3.88
CA GLU A 84 27.91 17.05 4.15
C GLU A 84 29.34 16.74 3.73
N MET A 85 29.86 15.54 4.06
CA MET A 85 31.19 15.09 3.62
C MET A 85 31.32 15.10 2.09
N LEU A 86 30.32 14.57 1.38
CA LEU A 86 30.29 14.58 -0.09
C LEU A 86 30.21 16.01 -0.65
N ALA A 87 29.46 16.89 0.02
CA ALA A 87 29.35 18.29 -0.38
C ALA A 87 30.66 19.06 -0.22
N ASP A 88 31.44 18.75 0.83
CA ASP A 88 32.79 19.29 1.07
C ASP A 88 33.79 18.84 0.00
N GLU A 89 33.69 17.60 -0.49
CA GLU A 89 34.42 17.08 -1.65
C GLU A 89 33.91 17.62 -2.99
N GLY A 90 32.92 18.52 -2.96
CA GLY A 90 32.48 19.27 -4.12
C GLY A 90 31.30 18.67 -4.87
N LEU A 91 30.68 17.57 -4.41
CA LEU A 91 29.49 16.99 -5.02
C LEU A 91 28.21 17.75 -4.65
N SER A 92 27.23 17.79 -5.56
CA SER A 92 25.89 18.29 -5.27
C SER A 92 25.00 17.10 -4.97
N VAL A 93 24.67 16.92 -3.70
CA VAL A 93 23.88 15.78 -3.22
C VAL A 93 22.67 16.27 -2.46
N SER A 94 21.67 15.40 -2.30
CA SER A 94 20.54 15.63 -1.41
C SER A 94 20.47 14.53 -0.36
N TYR A 95 19.82 14.79 0.77
CA TYR A 95 19.39 13.75 1.68
C TYR A 95 17.87 13.65 1.71
N LEU A 96 17.36 12.46 2.05
CA LEU A 96 15.94 12.24 2.22
C LEU A 96 15.46 12.78 3.58
N LYS A 97 14.61 13.80 3.57
CA LYS A 97 14.01 14.36 4.77
C LYS A 97 13.17 13.31 5.51
N GLY A 98 13.51 13.07 6.77
CA GLY A 98 12.94 12.03 7.63
C GLY A 98 13.39 10.60 7.32
N GLY A 99 14.30 10.42 6.35
CA GLY A 99 14.86 9.14 5.95
C GLY A 99 13.81 8.11 5.49
N MET A 100 14.20 6.83 5.54
CA MET A 100 13.32 5.71 5.19
C MET A 100 12.03 5.66 6.03
N LYS A 101 12.03 6.23 7.25
CA LYS A 101 10.81 6.38 8.04
C LYS A 101 9.78 7.24 7.29
N ALA A 102 10.16 8.43 6.81
CA ALA A 102 9.25 9.27 6.03
C ALA A 102 8.85 8.62 4.70
N TRP A 103 9.77 7.93 4.02
CA TRP A 103 9.45 7.16 2.82
C TRP A 103 8.37 6.10 3.05
N SER A 104 8.47 5.35 4.16
CA SER A 104 7.50 4.30 4.50
C SER A 104 6.10 4.83 4.84
N GLU A 105 5.95 6.11 5.15
CA GLU A 105 4.67 6.72 5.54
C GLU A 105 4.08 7.63 4.47
N HIS A 106 4.81 7.89 3.38
CA HIS A 106 4.34 8.77 2.32
C HIS A 106 3.19 8.13 1.54
N LEU A 107 2.08 8.86 1.41
CA LEU A 107 0.98 8.53 0.50
C LEU A 107 0.86 9.60 -0.57
N GLU A 108 0.88 9.19 -1.84
CA GLU A 108 0.61 10.10 -2.96
C GLU A 108 -0.80 9.84 -3.51
N PRO A 109 -1.72 10.82 -3.47
CA PRO A 109 -3.04 10.69 -4.06
C PRO A 109 -2.97 10.81 -5.59
N VAL A 110 -3.46 9.79 -6.28
CA VAL A 110 -3.57 9.69 -7.75
C VAL A 110 -5.04 9.59 -8.12
N LYS A 111 -5.48 10.38 -9.10
CA LYS A 111 -6.84 10.26 -9.63
C LYS A 111 -6.92 9.06 -10.57
N VAL A 112 -7.75 8.08 -10.25
CA VAL A 112 -7.92 6.85 -11.04
C VAL A 112 -8.99 7.01 -12.12
N GLY A 113 -10.06 7.77 -11.83
CA GLY A 113 -11.12 7.97 -12.82
C GLY A 113 -12.31 8.76 -12.32
N ASP A 114 -13.28 8.93 -13.23
CA ASP A 114 -14.53 9.65 -13.01
C ASP A 114 -15.73 8.70 -12.86
N LEU A 115 -16.66 9.07 -11.97
CA LEU A 115 -17.93 8.38 -11.75
C LEU A 115 -18.96 8.76 -12.84
N LYS A 116 -19.97 7.91 -13.11
CA LYS A 116 -20.96 8.10 -14.21
C LYS A 116 -21.78 9.38 -14.05
N ASN A 117 -22.17 9.72 -12.83
CA ASN A 117 -23.07 10.83 -12.53
C ASN A 117 -22.33 12.08 -12.00
N GLY A 118 -21.01 12.15 -12.19
CA GLY A 118 -20.17 13.15 -11.56
C GLY A 118 -19.55 12.64 -10.27
N GLY A 119 -18.37 13.17 -9.93
CA GLY A 119 -17.52 12.66 -8.86
C GLY A 119 -16.33 11.87 -9.39
N GLU A 120 -15.47 11.46 -8.47
CA GLU A 120 -14.09 11.02 -8.75
C GLU A 120 -13.67 9.88 -7.83
N VAL A 121 -12.78 9.01 -8.32
CA VAL A 121 -12.09 8.00 -7.51
C VAL A 121 -10.60 8.35 -7.44
N TYR A 122 -10.09 8.41 -6.22
CA TYR A 122 -8.66 8.62 -5.92
C TYR A 122 -8.08 7.38 -5.26
N GLN A 123 -6.88 7.01 -5.66
CA GLN A 123 -6.04 6.01 -5.03
C GLN A 123 -4.91 6.71 -4.29
N PHE A 124 -4.67 6.36 -3.04
CA PHE A 124 -3.55 6.84 -2.25
C PHE A 124 -2.48 5.77 -2.25
N VAL A 125 -1.38 6.06 -2.94
CA VAL A 125 -0.28 5.12 -3.15
C VAL A 125 0.74 5.28 -2.04
N ARG A 126 0.76 4.33 -1.09
CA ARG A 126 1.80 4.25 -0.05
C ARG A 126 3.04 3.55 -0.61
N ILE A 127 3.77 4.27 -1.46
CA ILE A 127 4.84 3.71 -2.30
C ILE A 127 5.92 2.95 -1.53
N GLY A 128 6.29 3.42 -0.33
CA GLY A 128 7.33 2.78 0.47
C GLY A 128 6.92 1.46 1.13
N LYS A 129 5.63 1.12 1.13
CA LYS A 129 5.07 -0.09 1.74
C LYS A 129 4.24 -0.94 0.79
N GLY A 130 3.83 -0.39 -0.34
CA GLY A 130 2.98 -1.10 -1.31
C GLY A 130 1.49 -1.08 -0.97
N CYS A 131 1.06 -0.42 0.11
CA CYS A 131 -0.36 -0.32 0.46
C CYS A 131 -1.08 0.68 -0.45
N LEU A 132 -2.32 0.36 -0.79
CA LEU A 132 -3.22 1.18 -1.58
C LEU A 132 -4.51 1.36 -0.81
N SER A 133 -5.00 2.59 -0.80
CA SER A 133 -6.27 2.95 -0.19
C SER A 133 -7.00 3.91 -1.11
N TYR A 134 -8.30 4.08 -0.90
CA TYR A 134 -9.14 4.77 -1.88
C TYR A 134 -10.04 5.80 -1.25
N MET A 135 -10.31 6.87 -1.99
CA MET A 135 -11.40 7.79 -1.69
C MET A 135 -12.30 7.93 -2.90
N VAL A 136 -13.58 7.65 -2.70
CA VAL A 136 -14.63 7.88 -3.68
C VAL A 136 -15.40 9.11 -3.28
N ILE A 137 -15.49 10.10 -4.17
CA ILE A 137 -16.13 11.39 -3.90
C ILE A 137 -17.29 11.59 -4.85
N SER A 138 -18.46 11.93 -4.33
CA SER A 138 -19.65 12.23 -5.13
C SER A 138 -20.52 13.27 -4.41
N ASP A 139 -20.92 14.32 -5.13
CA ASP A 139 -21.77 15.42 -4.64
C ASP A 139 -21.40 16.02 -3.26
N GLY A 140 -20.10 16.13 -2.97
CA GLY A 140 -19.61 16.71 -1.71
C GLY A 140 -19.60 15.71 -0.53
N GLU A 141 -19.85 14.44 -0.78
CA GLU A 141 -19.68 13.33 0.17
C GLU A 141 -18.52 12.44 -0.28
N ALA A 142 -17.89 11.77 0.68
CA ALA A 142 -16.76 10.87 0.45
C ALA A 142 -16.90 9.58 1.24
N ALA A 143 -16.47 8.49 0.62
CA ALA A 143 -16.16 7.23 1.26
C ALA A 143 -14.66 6.96 1.17
N ILE A 144 -14.07 6.42 2.24
CA ILE A 144 -12.69 5.94 2.24
C ILE A 144 -12.67 4.42 2.38
N ILE A 145 -11.80 3.75 1.64
CA ILE A 145 -11.61 2.30 1.68
C ILE A 145 -10.14 1.99 2.02
N ASP A 146 -9.92 1.12 3.01
CA ASP A 146 -8.63 0.62 3.49
C ASP A 146 -7.65 1.72 3.94
N SER A 147 -8.15 2.73 4.66
CA SER A 147 -7.31 3.84 5.11
C SER A 147 -6.16 3.38 6.02
N THR A 148 -4.97 3.94 5.82
CA THR A 148 -3.83 3.75 6.71
C THR A 148 -3.86 4.70 7.92
N ARG A 149 -3.05 4.44 8.95
CA ARG A 149 -3.00 5.27 10.18
C ARG A 149 -2.61 6.74 9.98
N MET A 150 -2.07 7.13 8.83
CA MET A 150 -1.77 8.53 8.48
C MET A 150 -3.05 9.32 8.18
N THR A 151 -3.98 9.35 9.14
CA THR A 151 -5.37 9.80 8.97
C THR A 151 -5.51 11.25 8.50
N ASP A 152 -4.59 12.12 8.93
CA ASP A 152 -4.66 13.54 8.61
C ASP A 152 -4.54 13.79 7.09
N LEU A 153 -3.82 12.95 6.34
CA LEU A 153 -3.72 13.06 4.88
C LEU A 153 -5.08 12.88 4.20
N TYR A 154 -5.88 11.90 4.65
CA TYR A 154 -7.22 11.68 4.09
C TYR A 154 -8.18 12.81 4.47
N LEU A 155 -8.11 13.28 5.72
CA LEU A 155 -8.96 14.37 6.22
C LEU A 155 -8.66 15.69 5.48
N GLU A 156 -7.39 16.01 5.30
CA GLU A 156 -6.94 17.19 4.54
C GLU A 156 -7.34 17.09 3.07
N PHE A 157 -7.14 15.92 2.44
CA PHE A 157 -7.50 15.72 1.04
C PHE A 157 -9.01 15.83 0.81
N ALA A 158 -9.84 15.23 1.66
CA ALA A 158 -11.31 15.37 1.57
C ALA A 158 -11.73 16.85 1.70
N LYS A 159 -11.12 17.59 2.63
CA LYS A 159 -11.36 19.02 2.80
C LYS A 159 -10.94 19.84 1.58
N GLU A 160 -9.79 19.53 0.96
CA GLU A 160 -9.34 20.17 -0.28
C GLU A 160 -10.31 19.93 -1.44
N LYS A 161 -10.93 18.74 -1.49
CA LYS A 161 -11.97 18.38 -2.46
C LYS A 161 -13.35 18.93 -2.09
N GLY A 162 -13.50 19.57 -0.93
CA GLY A 162 -14.76 20.08 -0.44
C GLY A 162 -15.78 18.97 -0.14
N ALA A 163 -15.31 17.78 0.26
CA ALA A 163 -16.13 16.62 0.56
C ALA A 163 -16.14 16.30 2.07
N ALA A 164 -17.30 15.87 2.57
CA ALA A 164 -17.46 15.32 3.91
C ALA A 164 -17.29 13.79 3.87
N ILE A 165 -16.45 13.24 4.75
CA ILE A 165 -16.30 11.79 4.86
C ILE A 165 -17.49 11.25 5.65
N GLU A 166 -18.35 10.48 4.99
CA GLU A 166 -19.57 9.90 5.60
C GLU A 166 -19.40 8.40 5.89
N HIS A 167 -18.48 7.74 5.16
CA HIS A 167 -18.23 6.31 5.30
C HIS A 167 -16.75 5.96 5.24
N VAL A 168 -16.35 4.99 6.08
CA VAL A 168 -15.02 4.40 6.05
C VAL A 168 -15.16 2.88 6.09
N PHE A 169 -14.50 2.20 5.16
CA PHE A 169 -14.58 0.77 4.95
C PHE A 169 -13.20 0.15 5.10
N ASP A 170 -13.12 -0.98 5.79
CA ASP A 170 -12.00 -1.91 5.62
C ASP A 170 -12.50 -3.16 4.89
N THR A 171 -11.78 -3.59 3.85
CA THR A 171 -12.07 -4.80 3.06
C THR A 171 -11.91 -6.07 3.90
N HIS A 172 -11.01 -6.02 4.88
CA HIS A 172 -10.69 -7.09 5.81
C HIS A 172 -9.96 -6.53 7.05
N LEU A 173 -9.73 -7.36 8.08
CA LEU A 173 -8.87 -6.96 9.20
C LEU A 173 -7.39 -7.08 8.79
N HIS A 174 -6.80 -5.94 8.41
CA HIS A 174 -5.41 -5.81 7.95
C HIS A 174 -4.38 -6.35 8.95
N ALA A 175 -3.29 -6.91 8.43
CA ALA A 175 -2.21 -7.52 9.22
C ALA A 175 -0.82 -6.94 8.92
N ASP A 176 -0.71 -6.04 7.97
CA ASP A 176 0.52 -5.44 7.43
C ASP A 176 0.63 -3.94 7.75
N HIS A 177 -0.51 -3.30 8.01
CA HIS A 177 -0.61 -1.91 8.41
C HIS A 177 -1.71 -1.70 9.45
N ILE A 178 -1.59 -0.60 10.18
CA ILE A 178 -2.60 -0.18 11.15
C ILE A 178 -3.66 0.64 10.41
N SER A 179 -4.90 0.18 10.48
CA SER A 179 -6.04 0.86 9.86
C SER A 179 -6.28 2.22 10.53
N GLY A 180 -6.43 3.24 9.70
CA GLY A 180 -6.88 4.57 10.10
C GLY A 180 -8.40 4.68 10.26
N GLY A 181 -9.15 3.63 9.90
CA GLY A 181 -10.58 3.73 9.64
C GLY A 181 -11.38 4.17 10.87
N ARG A 182 -11.09 3.56 12.02
CA ARG A 182 -11.70 3.93 13.31
C ARG A 182 -11.41 5.38 13.70
N ILE A 183 -10.17 5.83 13.57
CA ILE A 183 -9.77 7.19 13.94
C ILE A 183 -10.43 8.22 13.03
N ILE A 184 -10.52 7.94 11.72
CA ILE A 184 -11.22 8.82 10.77
C ILE A 184 -12.71 8.88 11.13
N ALA A 185 -13.35 7.74 11.38
CA ALA A 185 -14.76 7.69 11.78
C ALA A 185 -15.02 8.46 13.08
N GLU A 186 -14.19 8.30 14.10
CA GLU A 186 -14.28 9.05 15.36
C GLU A 186 -14.12 10.57 15.15
N LYS A 187 -13.19 11.00 14.28
CA LYS A 187 -12.93 12.43 14.00
C LYS A 187 -14.04 13.09 13.17
N THR A 188 -14.73 12.33 12.31
CA THR A 188 -15.67 12.86 11.31
C THR A 188 -17.14 12.59 11.66
N GLY A 189 -17.42 11.57 12.47
CA GLY A 189 -18.76 11.03 12.67
C GLY A 189 -19.20 10.05 11.58
N ALA A 190 -18.30 9.68 10.65
CA ALA A 190 -18.58 8.72 9.60
C ALA A 190 -18.95 7.33 10.14
N ALA A 191 -19.72 6.57 9.37
CA ALA A 191 -19.96 5.16 9.66
C ALA A 191 -18.70 4.34 9.32
N TYR A 192 -18.17 3.64 10.31
CA TYR A 192 -17.09 2.66 10.11
C TYR A 192 -17.67 1.27 9.83
N TRP A 193 -17.19 0.64 8.76
CA TRP A 193 -17.69 -0.65 8.27
C TRP A 193 -16.56 -1.69 8.25
N LEU A 194 -16.85 -2.88 8.77
CA LEU A 194 -15.88 -3.98 8.87
C LEU A 194 -16.59 -5.34 8.65
N PRO A 195 -15.93 -6.33 8.00
CA PRO A 195 -16.52 -7.65 7.83
C PRO A 195 -16.72 -8.38 9.17
N PRO A 196 -17.96 -8.83 9.50
CA PRO A 196 -18.24 -9.48 10.78
C PRO A 196 -17.38 -10.71 11.06
N LYS A 197 -16.99 -11.45 10.01
CA LYS A 197 -16.17 -12.66 10.14
C LYS A 197 -14.71 -12.39 10.52
N ASP A 198 -14.22 -11.19 10.26
CA ASP A 198 -12.89 -10.74 10.73
C ASP A 198 -13.00 -9.94 12.05
N ALA A 199 -14.22 -9.58 12.44
CA ALA A 199 -14.49 -8.70 13.57
C ALA A 199 -14.94 -9.43 14.85
N GLY A 200 -14.71 -10.74 14.96
CA GLY A 200 -15.20 -11.54 16.09
C GLY A 200 -14.62 -11.16 17.46
N GLU A 201 -13.46 -10.51 17.50
CA GLU A 201 -12.74 -10.14 18.72
C GLU A 201 -12.45 -8.63 18.82
N VAL A 202 -13.10 -7.81 17.99
CA VAL A 202 -12.92 -6.35 18.04
C VAL A 202 -13.56 -5.77 19.31
N THR A 203 -12.96 -4.72 19.84
CA THR A 203 -13.36 -4.10 21.13
C THR A 203 -14.12 -2.78 20.97
N PHE A 204 -14.55 -2.46 19.74
CA PHE A 204 -15.23 -1.22 19.38
C PHE A 204 -16.47 -1.50 18.53
N ASP A 205 -17.35 -0.50 18.41
CA ASP A 205 -18.55 -0.57 17.58
C ASP A 205 -18.20 -0.40 16.10
N TYR A 206 -18.89 -1.15 15.23
CA TYR A 206 -18.75 -1.08 13.78
C TYR A 206 -20.09 -1.42 13.12
N ASN A 207 -20.23 -1.01 11.86
CA ASN A 207 -21.32 -1.44 11.00
C ASN A 207 -20.91 -2.70 10.25
N ALA A 208 -21.77 -3.71 10.29
CA ALA A 208 -21.51 -4.99 9.64
C ALA A 208 -21.42 -4.82 8.12
N LEU A 209 -20.27 -5.18 7.55
CA LEU A 209 -20.09 -5.28 6.11
C LEU A 209 -20.62 -6.63 5.62
N GLU A 210 -21.87 -6.66 5.16
CA GLU A 210 -22.52 -7.88 4.65
C GLU A 210 -22.91 -7.73 3.17
N SER A 211 -22.72 -8.81 2.41
CA SER A 211 -23.25 -8.92 1.05
C SER A 211 -24.75 -8.73 1.09
N GLY A 212 -25.27 -7.77 0.31
CA GLY A 212 -26.65 -7.33 0.53
C GLY A 212 -26.79 -5.82 0.70
N THR A 213 -25.71 -5.16 1.12
CA THR A 213 -25.74 -3.77 1.53
C THR A 213 -25.43 -2.85 0.36
N ASP A 214 -26.17 -1.76 0.24
CA ASP A 214 -25.81 -0.65 -0.64
C ASP A 214 -25.57 0.57 0.21
N VAL A 215 -24.43 1.22 0.00
CA VAL A 215 -24.13 2.52 0.62
C VAL A 215 -24.08 3.56 -0.47
N THR A 216 -24.84 4.63 -0.28
CA THR A 216 -24.87 5.75 -1.21
C THR A 216 -24.01 6.87 -0.67
N ILE A 217 -23.15 7.42 -1.52
CA ILE A 217 -22.40 8.66 -1.31
C ILE A 217 -22.82 9.64 -2.39
N GLY A 218 -23.40 10.78 -2.03
CA GLY A 218 -23.95 11.73 -2.99
C GLY A 218 -24.96 11.07 -3.93
N SER A 219 -24.69 11.12 -5.24
CA SER A 219 -25.48 10.43 -6.29
C SER A 219 -24.87 9.10 -6.74
N THR A 220 -23.79 8.64 -6.11
CA THR A 220 -23.11 7.39 -6.43
C THR A 220 -23.43 6.31 -5.41
N THR A 221 -23.86 5.15 -5.90
CA THR A 221 -24.01 3.95 -5.06
C THR A 221 -22.69 3.16 -5.07
N ILE A 222 -22.10 3.02 -3.90
CA ILE A 222 -21.11 1.99 -3.61
C ILE A 222 -21.90 0.70 -3.33
N ASN A 223 -21.86 -0.21 -4.29
CA ASN A 223 -22.52 -1.50 -4.12
C ASN A 223 -21.62 -2.38 -3.24
N ILE A 224 -21.93 -2.41 -1.94
CA ILE A 224 -21.34 -3.35 -0.97
C ILE A 224 -21.90 -4.77 -1.19
N HIS A 225 -22.93 -4.93 -2.04
CA HIS A 225 -23.36 -6.20 -2.62
C HIS A 225 -22.21 -7.03 -3.24
N ALA A 226 -21.08 -6.41 -3.54
CA ALA A 226 -19.98 -6.95 -4.32
C ALA A 226 -19.17 -8.02 -3.57
N LEU A 227 -19.71 -9.23 -3.52
CA LEU A 227 -18.88 -10.43 -3.57
C LEU A 227 -18.06 -10.65 -2.29
N TYR A 228 -18.73 -11.27 -1.31
CA TYR A 228 -18.03 -12.02 -0.26
C TYR A 228 -16.95 -12.88 -0.93
N SER A 229 -15.70 -12.51 -0.70
CA SER A 229 -14.53 -13.01 -1.42
C SER A 229 -13.53 -13.56 -0.42
N PRO A 230 -13.89 -14.60 0.36
CA PRO A 230 -12.97 -15.17 1.33
C PRO A 230 -11.77 -15.76 0.61
N GLY A 231 -10.64 -15.80 1.31
CA GLY A 231 -9.42 -16.39 0.82
C GLY A 231 -8.21 -15.84 1.55
N HIS A 232 -7.97 -14.53 1.43
CA HIS A 232 -6.92 -13.85 2.18
C HIS A 232 -7.22 -13.84 3.68
N THR A 233 -8.42 -13.36 4.03
CA THR A 233 -9.09 -13.62 5.29
C THR A 233 -10.43 -14.30 5.05
N ILE A 234 -11.02 -14.86 6.10
CA ILE A 234 -12.39 -15.39 6.01
C ILE A 234 -13.44 -14.30 5.89
N GLY A 235 -13.16 -13.06 6.31
CA GLY A 235 -14.04 -11.90 6.15
C GLY A 235 -13.79 -11.06 4.90
N SER A 236 -12.75 -11.35 4.11
CA SER A 236 -12.36 -10.55 2.95
C SER A 236 -13.54 -10.26 2.03
N THR A 237 -13.73 -8.96 1.74
CA THR A 237 -14.85 -8.44 0.96
C THR A 237 -14.35 -7.47 -0.10
N SER A 238 -14.82 -7.64 -1.33
CA SER A 238 -14.54 -6.72 -2.43
C SER A 238 -15.64 -5.65 -2.55
N PHE A 239 -15.40 -4.58 -3.32
CA PHE A 239 -16.41 -3.56 -3.62
C PHE A 239 -16.52 -3.32 -5.11
N VAL A 240 -17.75 -3.14 -5.62
CA VAL A 240 -17.97 -2.61 -6.96
C VAL A 240 -18.51 -1.19 -6.83
N VAL A 241 -17.74 -0.24 -7.34
CA VAL A 241 -18.08 1.18 -7.31
C VAL A 241 -18.49 1.62 -8.71
N ASP A 242 -19.68 2.22 -8.82
CA ASP A 242 -20.21 2.82 -10.06
C ASP A 242 -20.29 1.84 -11.26
N GLU A 243 -20.29 0.53 -10.97
CA GLU A 243 -20.18 -0.57 -11.94
C GLU A 243 -18.95 -0.44 -12.88
N LYS A 244 -17.90 0.24 -12.43
CA LYS A 244 -16.68 0.51 -13.20
C LYS A 244 -15.42 0.05 -12.49
N PHE A 245 -15.40 0.13 -11.17
CA PHE A 245 -14.20 -0.15 -10.37
C PHE A 245 -14.48 -1.34 -9.47
N LEU A 246 -13.55 -2.30 -9.44
CA LEU A 246 -13.54 -3.42 -8.52
C LEU A 246 -12.43 -3.18 -7.49
N LEU A 247 -12.79 -2.77 -6.28
CA LEU A 247 -11.83 -2.75 -5.17
C LEU A 247 -11.70 -4.18 -4.64
N SER A 248 -10.62 -4.87 -4.99
CA SER A 248 -10.45 -6.31 -4.74
C SER A 248 -9.87 -6.64 -3.36
N GLY A 249 -9.50 -5.63 -2.57
CA GLY A 249 -8.76 -5.83 -1.32
C GLY A 249 -7.48 -6.63 -1.56
N ASP A 250 -7.20 -7.57 -0.68
CA ASP A 250 -6.04 -8.47 -0.76
C ASP A 250 -6.35 -9.83 -1.40
N ILE A 251 -7.36 -9.90 -2.27
CA ILE A 251 -7.73 -11.14 -2.97
C ILE A 251 -7.04 -11.25 -4.33
N LEU A 252 -7.10 -10.19 -5.13
CA LEU A 252 -6.50 -10.12 -6.47
C LEU A 252 -5.67 -8.85 -6.61
N PHE A 253 -4.42 -9.01 -7.05
CA PHE A 253 -3.48 -7.96 -7.38
C PHE A 253 -3.24 -7.89 -8.91
N ILE A 254 -2.37 -6.98 -9.37
CA ILE A 254 -2.09 -6.85 -10.80
C ILE A 254 -1.28 -8.05 -11.31
N ASP A 255 -0.11 -8.32 -10.73
CA ASP A 255 0.73 -9.47 -11.14
C ASP A 255 0.55 -10.72 -10.25
N SER A 256 -0.29 -10.64 -9.21
CA SER A 256 -0.32 -11.64 -8.13
C SER A 256 -1.73 -11.85 -7.54
N ILE A 257 -1.84 -12.78 -6.59
CA ILE A 257 -3.03 -13.01 -5.76
C ILE A 257 -2.70 -12.95 -4.26
N GLY A 258 -3.73 -12.88 -3.43
CA GLY A 258 -3.64 -12.90 -1.97
C GLY A 258 -3.09 -14.20 -1.38
N ARG A 259 -2.47 -14.10 -0.20
CA ARG A 259 -2.06 -15.24 0.62
C ARG A 259 -3.10 -15.59 1.71
N PRO A 260 -3.44 -16.88 1.95
CA PRO A 260 -4.47 -17.27 2.93
C PRO A 260 -3.97 -17.51 4.37
N ASP A 261 -2.67 -17.36 4.65
CA ASP A 261 -2.03 -17.86 5.88
C ASP A 261 -1.91 -16.84 7.02
N LEU A 262 -2.10 -15.55 6.78
CA LEU A 262 -1.81 -14.50 7.79
C LEU A 262 -2.74 -14.55 9.01
N ALA A 263 -3.84 -15.30 8.92
CA ALA A 263 -4.69 -15.58 10.07
C ALA A 263 -4.43 -16.94 10.75
N GLY A 264 -3.46 -17.72 10.29
CA GLY A 264 -3.11 -19.03 10.84
C GLY A 264 -3.99 -20.18 10.37
N MET A 265 -4.82 -20.00 9.33
CA MET A 265 -5.75 -21.00 8.80
C MET A 265 -5.55 -21.28 7.30
N ALA A 266 -4.30 -21.25 6.84
CA ALA A 266 -3.94 -21.33 5.42
C ALA A 266 -4.62 -22.48 4.68
N GLU A 267 -4.61 -23.70 5.24
CA GLU A 267 -5.19 -24.89 4.59
C GLU A 267 -6.70 -24.79 4.38
N ASP A 268 -7.39 -24.14 5.30
CA ASP A 268 -8.85 -24.02 5.31
C ASP A 268 -9.34 -22.98 4.30
N TRP A 269 -8.53 -21.96 3.98
CA TRP A 269 -8.96 -20.84 3.12
C TRP A 269 -8.45 -20.91 1.68
N VAL A 270 -7.56 -21.84 1.33
CA VAL A 270 -7.15 -22.07 -0.08
C VAL A 270 -8.35 -22.31 -0.99
N GLY A 271 -9.29 -23.14 -0.55
CA GLY A 271 -10.48 -23.47 -1.33
C GLY A 271 -11.39 -22.25 -1.53
N ASP A 272 -11.54 -21.45 -0.47
CA ASP A 272 -12.28 -20.18 -0.51
C ASP A 272 -11.65 -19.19 -1.49
N LEU A 273 -10.32 -19.00 -1.42
CA LEU A 273 -9.57 -18.13 -2.32
C LEU A 273 -9.76 -18.55 -3.78
N ARG A 274 -9.61 -19.85 -4.06
CA ARG A 274 -9.80 -20.39 -5.42
C ARG A 274 -11.23 -20.20 -5.89
N GLU A 275 -12.23 -20.42 -5.05
CA GLU A 275 -13.63 -20.19 -5.42
C GLU A 275 -13.91 -18.72 -5.73
N SER A 276 -13.38 -17.80 -4.92
CA SER A 276 -13.50 -16.36 -5.13
C SER A 276 -12.91 -15.93 -6.48
N LEU A 277 -11.68 -16.36 -6.78
CA LEU A 277 -10.96 -16.00 -7.99
C LEU A 277 -11.51 -16.69 -9.27
N TYR A 278 -11.80 -17.99 -9.21
CA TYR A 278 -12.09 -18.80 -10.40
C TYR A 278 -13.59 -18.95 -10.69
N LYS A 279 -14.47 -18.67 -9.72
CA LYS A 279 -15.93 -18.73 -9.93
C LYS A 279 -16.58 -17.38 -9.74
N ARG A 280 -16.42 -16.76 -8.57
CA ARG A 280 -17.17 -15.54 -8.24
C ARG A 280 -16.74 -14.36 -9.12
N TYR A 281 -15.45 -14.10 -9.25
CA TYR A 281 -14.96 -13.01 -10.12
C TYR A 281 -15.27 -13.23 -11.60
N LYS A 282 -15.46 -14.48 -12.05
CA LYS A 282 -15.88 -14.78 -13.43
C LYS A 282 -17.33 -14.38 -13.75
N GLU A 283 -18.14 -14.08 -12.74
CA GLU A 283 -19.49 -13.55 -12.90
C GLU A 283 -19.51 -12.02 -13.07
N LEU A 284 -18.38 -11.35 -12.84
CA LEU A 284 -18.24 -9.90 -12.98
C LEU A 284 -17.96 -9.49 -14.43
N SER A 285 -18.20 -8.21 -14.74
CA SER A 285 -17.82 -7.65 -16.03
C SER A 285 -16.30 -7.57 -16.16
N GLU A 286 -15.77 -8.08 -17.28
CA GLU A 286 -14.34 -7.99 -17.62
C GLU A 286 -13.85 -6.56 -17.87
N ASP A 287 -14.77 -5.61 -18.08
CA ASP A 287 -14.45 -4.19 -18.26
C ASP A 287 -14.21 -3.42 -16.93
N LEU A 288 -14.45 -4.06 -15.79
CA LEU A 288 -14.15 -3.46 -14.49
C LEU A 288 -12.64 -3.20 -14.36
N LEU A 289 -12.30 -2.01 -13.89
CA LEU A 289 -10.94 -1.65 -13.51
C LEU A 289 -10.67 -2.15 -12.09
N VAL A 290 -9.71 -3.06 -11.93
CA VAL A 290 -9.35 -3.65 -10.64
C VAL A 290 -8.43 -2.73 -9.87
N LEU A 291 -8.77 -2.50 -8.60
CA LEU A 291 -8.15 -1.61 -7.65
C LEU A 291 -7.79 -2.39 -6.37
N PRO A 292 -6.58 -2.98 -6.30
CA PRO A 292 -6.19 -3.81 -5.16
C PRO A 292 -5.90 -3.01 -3.88
N ALA A 293 -5.83 -3.65 -2.71
CA ALA A 293 -5.33 -2.99 -1.50
C ALA A 293 -3.79 -2.99 -1.41
N HIS A 294 -3.09 -3.76 -2.26
CA HIS A 294 -1.63 -3.80 -2.31
C HIS A 294 -1.06 -3.94 -3.74
N PHE A 295 0.19 -3.50 -3.89
CA PHE A 295 1.07 -3.82 -5.03
C PHE A 295 2.47 -4.18 -4.53
N MET A 296 3.21 -4.95 -5.32
CA MET A 296 4.46 -5.58 -4.88
C MET A 296 5.69 -4.97 -5.52
N ILE A 297 5.62 -4.64 -6.81
CA ILE A 297 6.77 -4.15 -7.57
C ILE A 297 6.41 -2.87 -8.32
N ILE A 298 7.43 -2.04 -8.56
CA ILE A 298 7.24 -0.75 -9.21
C ILE A 298 6.72 -0.86 -10.64
N ASP A 299 6.94 -2.00 -11.29
CA ASP A 299 6.43 -2.31 -12.64
C ASP A 299 4.90 -2.46 -12.69
N GLU A 300 4.23 -2.59 -11.54
CA GLU A 300 2.76 -2.58 -11.45
C GLU A 300 2.18 -1.16 -11.47
N LEU A 301 3.02 -0.11 -11.39
CA LEU A 301 2.57 1.28 -11.56
C LEU A 301 2.36 1.60 -13.04
N ASN A 302 1.21 2.19 -13.33
CA ASN A 302 0.92 2.82 -14.61
C ASN A 302 1.70 4.14 -14.76
N ASP A 303 1.76 4.66 -15.99
CA ASP A 303 2.46 5.92 -16.30
C ASP A 303 1.90 7.14 -15.54
N ASP A 304 0.66 7.07 -15.04
CA ASP A 304 0.03 8.10 -14.21
C ASP A 304 0.25 7.91 -12.69
N GLY A 305 0.99 6.87 -12.31
CA GLY A 305 1.26 6.50 -10.92
C GLY A 305 0.15 5.67 -10.26
N SER A 306 -0.93 5.33 -10.96
CA SER A 306 -1.96 4.43 -10.44
C SER A 306 -1.51 2.98 -10.51
N VAL A 307 -2.03 2.15 -9.60
CA VAL A 307 -1.98 0.68 -9.72
C VAL A 307 -3.38 0.21 -10.07
N SER A 308 -3.59 -0.14 -11.34
CA SER A 308 -4.87 -0.66 -11.79
C SER A 308 -4.74 -1.35 -13.14
N GLU A 309 -5.62 -2.32 -13.41
CA GLU A 309 -5.73 -3.00 -14.70
C GLU A 309 -7.14 -3.54 -14.90
N LYS A 310 -7.59 -3.71 -16.15
CA LYS A 310 -8.88 -4.32 -16.46
C LYS A 310 -8.95 -5.77 -16.00
N LEU A 311 -10.06 -6.16 -15.40
CA LEU A 311 -10.28 -7.54 -14.92
C LEU A 311 -10.11 -8.58 -16.04
N GLY A 312 -10.59 -8.28 -17.25
CA GLY A 312 -10.39 -9.14 -18.41
C GLY A 312 -8.91 -9.38 -18.75
N VAL A 313 -8.07 -8.34 -18.64
CA VAL A 313 -6.63 -8.46 -18.87
C VAL A 313 -5.97 -9.29 -17.77
N LEU A 314 -6.39 -9.12 -16.52
CA LEU A 314 -5.90 -9.94 -15.41
C LEU A 314 -6.26 -11.41 -15.60
N PHE A 315 -7.46 -11.74 -16.09
CA PHE A 315 -7.79 -13.13 -16.41
C PHE A 315 -6.84 -13.76 -17.43
N GLU A 316 -6.32 -12.98 -18.38
CA GLU A 316 -5.40 -13.48 -19.40
C GLU A 316 -3.95 -13.55 -18.90
N LYS A 317 -3.51 -12.60 -18.08
CA LYS A 317 -2.09 -12.39 -17.76
C LYS A 317 -1.67 -12.75 -16.35
N ASN A 318 -2.56 -12.64 -15.36
CA ASN A 318 -2.20 -12.85 -13.97
C ASN A 318 -1.86 -14.32 -13.72
N HIS A 319 -0.66 -14.58 -13.21
CA HIS A 319 -0.14 -15.93 -13.02
C HIS A 319 -0.98 -16.74 -12.02
N GLY A 320 -1.50 -16.12 -10.96
CA GLY A 320 -2.34 -16.77 -9.95
C GLY A 320 -3.75 -17.15 -10.44
N LEU A 321 -4.24 -16.52 -11.52
CA LEU A 321 -5.54 -16.79 -12.13
C LEU A 321 -5.53 -17.91 -13.18
N ASN A 322 -4.34 -18.39 -13.57
CA ASN A 322 -4.17 -19.32 -14.69
C ASN A 322 -3.56 -20.68 -14.27
N ILE A 323 -3.89 -21.13 -13.06
CA ILE A 323 -3.42 -22.41 -12.50
C ILE A 323 -4.57 -23.44 -12.52
N GLU A 324 -4.52 -24.35 -13.49
CA GLU A 324 -5.56 -25.36 -13.71
C GLU A 324 -5.59 -26.41 -12.59
N ASP A 325 -4.42 -26.90 -12.14
CA ASP A 325 -4.33 -27.94 -11.12
C ASP A 325 -4.53 -27.35 -9.71
N GLU A 326 -5.48 -27.92 -8.97
CA GLU A 326 -5.81 -27.45 -7.62
C GLU A 326 -4.67 -27.70 -6.61
N ASN A 327 -3.86 -28.75 -6.80
CA ASN A 327 -2.74 -29.01 -5.90
C ASN A 327 -1.59 -28.05 -6.19
N GLU A 328 -1.34 -27.71 -7.45
CA GLU A 328 -0.38 -26.68 -7.83
C GLU A 328 -0.79 -25.32 -7.26
N PHE A 329 -2.07 -24.95 -7.39
CA PHE A 329 -2.60 -23.72 -6.77
C PHE A 329 -2.40 -23.72 -5.26
N ARG A 330 -2.75 -24.83 -4.58
CA ARG A 330 -2.55 -24.98 -3.14
C ARG A 330 -1.10 -24.79 -2.75
N LYS A 331 -0.16 -25.45 -3.43
CA LYS A 331 1.27 -25.34 -3.14
C LYS A 331 1.78 -23.91 -3.30
N LEU A 332 1.35 -23.22 -4.36
CA LEU A 332 1.71 -21.81 -4.56
C LEU A 332 1.35 -21.00 -3.30
N VAL A 333 0.10 -21.11 -2.84
CA VAL A 333 -0.43 -20.26 -1.76
C VAL A 333 -0.21 -20.80 -0.34
N THR A 334 0.48 -21.93 -0.17
CA THR A 334 0.80 -22.49 1.17
C THR A 334 2.27 -22.81 1.40
N GLU A 335 3.02 -23.20 0.36
CA GLU A 335 4.41 -23.66 0.50
C GLU A 335 5.43 -22.60 0.02
N ASN A 336 5.06 -21.74 -0.93
CA ASN A 336 5.94 -20.72 -1.52
C ASN A 336 5.65 -19.30 -0.98
N LEU A 337 5.33 -19.20 0.30
CA LEU A 337 4.92 -17.94 0.90
C LEU A 337 6.13 -17.09 1.34
N PRO A 338 6.11 -15.77 1.10
CA PRO A 338 7.12 -14.89 1.69
C PRO A 338 7.02 -14.90 3.23
N PRO A 339 8.06 -14.41 3.93
CA PRO A 339 7.97 -14.21 5.37
C PRO A 339 6.71 -13.42 5.75
N GLN A 340 6.21 -13.60 6.95
CA GLN A 340 5.08 -12.80 7.41
C GLN A 340 5.48 -11.31 7.52
N PRO A 341 4.51 -10.38 7.40
CA PRO A 341 4.76 -8.98 7.69
C PRO A 341 5.35 -8.79 9.08
N ASN A 342 6.14 -7.73 9.23
CA ASN A 342 6.67 -7.34 10.53
C ASN A 342 5.52 -7.07 11.51
N ALA A 343 5.64 -7.52 12.76
CA ALA A 343 4.66 -7.30 13.82
C ALA A 343 3.19 -7.64 13.45
N TYR A 344 2.96 -8.60 12.55
CA TYR A 344 1.62 -8.84 12.00
C TYR A 344 0.57 -9.20 13.07
N GLN A 345 0.98 -9.86 14.16
CA GLN A 345 0.07 -10.19 15.27
C GLN A 345 -0.30 -8.92 16.04
N GLU A 346 0.68 -8.11 16.39
CA GLU A 346 0.49 -6.84 17.10
C GLU A 346 -0.31 -5.84 16.26
N ILE A 347 -0.11 -5.81 14.94
CA ILE A 347 -0.92 -5.01 14.02
C ILE A 347 -2.37 -5.46 14.06
N ARG A 348 -2.64 -6.77 13.97
CA ARG A 348 -4.00 -7.30 14.09
C ARG A 348 -4.62 -6.99 15.46
N GLU A 349 -3.87 -7.11 16.55
CA GLU A 349 -4.33 -6.73 17.90
C GLU A 349 -4.65 -5.24 18.00
N THR A 350 -3.86 -4.39 17.35
CA THR A 350 -4.10 -2.94 17.27
C THR A 350 -5.37 -2.65 16.47
N ASN A 351 -5.53 -3.29 15.30
CA ASN A 351 -6.71 -3.16 14.44
C ASN A 351 -7.98 -3.74 15.09
N MET A 352 -7.85 -4.70 16.01
CA MET A 352 -8.94 -5.18 16.86
C MET A 352 -9.25 -4.26 18.06
N GLY A 353 -8.43 -3.23 18.31
CA GLY A 353 -8.56 -2.35 19.47
C GLY A 353 -8.19 -3.02 20.80
N LYS A 354 -7.45 -4.14 20.76
CA LYS A 354 -7.00 -4.86 21.97
C LYS A 354 -5.78 -4.21 22.61
N ILE A 355 -4.93 -3.61 21.78
CA ILE A 355 -3.76 -2.85 22.22
C ILE A 355 -3.78 -1.45 21.59
N THR A 356 -3.05 -0.52 22.18
CA THR A 356 -2.93 0.86 21.68
C THR A 356 -1.47 1.29 21.78
N PRO A 357 -0.62 0.83 20.85
CA PRO A 357 0.77 1.26 20.77
C PRO A 357 0.88 2.77 20.57
N ASP A 358 1.96 3.38 21.08
CA ASP A 358 2.28 4.78 20.81
C ASP A 358 2.76 4.99 19.36
N GLU A 359 2.90 6.24 18.93
CA GLU A 359 3.25 6.58 17.55
C GLU A 359 4.60 5.99 17.09
N GLU A 360 5.61 5.90 17.98
CA GLU A 360 6.90 5.33 17.61
C GLU A 360 6.79 3.81 17.45
N GLN A 361 6.07 3.14 18.36
CA GLN A 361 5.76 1.71 18.26
C GLN A 361 4.98 1.38 16.98
N GLN A 362 3.92 2.14 16.68
CA GLN A 362 3.13 1.96 15.46
C GLN A 362 4.00 2.06 14.20
N ARG A 363 4.91 3.03 14.18
CA ARG A 363 5.85 3.20 13.08
C ARG A 363 6.80 2.01 12.96
N GLU A 364 7.32 1.50 14.08
CA GLU A 364 8.21 0.34 14.08
C GLU A 364 7.51 -0.94 13.61
N MET A 365 6.23 -1.11 13.96
CA MET A 365 5.42 -2.26 13.54
C MET A 365 5.28 -2.33 12.02
N GLU A 366 5.10 -1.20 11.33
CA GLU A 366 4.85 -1.16 9.89
C GLU A 366 6.12 -1.09 9.01
N ILE A 367 7.30 -0.83 9.59
CA ILE A 367 8.55 -0.72 8.82
C ILE A 367 8.88 -2.03 8.10
N GLY A 368 9.47 -1.90 6.91
CA GLY A 368 9.95 -3.02 6.09
C GLY A 368 9.13 -3.22 4.81
N PRO A 369 9.46 -4.24 4.00
CA PRO A 369 8.87 -4.45 2.68
C PRO A 369 7.38 -4.86 2.76
N ASN A 370 6.71 -4.80 1.60
CA ASN A 370 5.41 -5.45 1.41
C ASN A 370 5.58 -6.99 1.41
N ARG A 371 4.69 -7.71 2.11
CA ARG A 371 4.70 -9.19 2.17
C ARG A 371 3.30 -9.83 2.05
N CYS A 372 2.34 -9.09 1.47
CA CYS A 372 0.92 -9.50 1.41
C CYS A 372 0.58 -10.42 0.22
N ALA A 373 1.44 -10.50 -0.81
CA ALA A 373 1.14 -11.26 -2.03
C ALA A 373 1.99 -12.53 -2.21
N VAL A 374 1.51 -13.44 -3.07
CA VAL A 374 2.19 -14.69 -3.45
C VAL A 374 2.51 -14.71 -4.95
N ARG A 375 3.80 -14.81 -5.28
CA ARG A 375 4.28 -14.90 -6.67
C ARG A 375 4.89 -16.25 -6.99
#